data_AF-A0A3P6H670-F1
#
_entry.id   AF-A0A3P6H670-F1
#
_cell.length_a   1.000
_cell.length_b   1.000
_cell.length_c   1.000
_cell.angle_alpha   90.00
_cell.angle_beta   90.00
_cell.angle_gamma   90.00
#
_symmetry.space_group_name_H-M   'P 1'
#
loop_
_entity.id
_entity.type
_entity.pdbx_description
1 polymer ?
#
loop_
_entity_poly.entity_id
_entity_poly.type
_entity_poly.pdbx_seq_one_letter_code
_entity_poly.pdbx_strand_id
1 'polypeptide(L)'
;MLVAAAQDGNFQIYPLAFGIVDGENDESWEWFFTKLVSCVSDEYPLVIVSDRHSSIIKACEKVFPWATQGICYYHLQENIVKKYKGKHLLYLVKGAAYAHTLYDFDRYMDEIQSANSDLAEYLEDVDVSLWSRVHCQGDRHNLKTSNIAESINSALKRARGFPIQFLLEFIREKLGRWYWKKRGDALSLTTQNSRGVEHLLAV
;
A
#
# COMPACT_ATOMS: atom_id res chain seq x y z
N MET A 1 2.51 14.25 -8.81
CA MET A 1 1.85 13.17 -9.58
C MET A 1 1.44 12.11 -8.60
N LEU A 2 0.15 11.79 -8.56
CA LEU A 2 -0.44 10.84 -7.63
C LEU A 2 -0.73 9.53 -8.35
N VAL A 3 -0.61 8.40 -7.64
CA VAL A 3 -0.84 7.07 -8.20
C VAL A 3 -1.61 6.24 -7.19
N ALA A 4 -2.65 5.57 -7.67
CA ALA A 4 -3.32 4.49 -6.96
C ALA A 4 -3.05 3.18 -7.70
N ALA A 5 -2.76 2.12 -6.97
CA ALA A 5 -2.51 0.81 -7.51
C ALA A 5 -2.99 -0.26 -6.55
N ALA A 6 -3.38 -1.40 -7.11
CA ALA A 6 -3.75 -2.62 -6.40
C ALA A 6 -2.81 -3.76 -6.80
N GLN A 7 -3.06 -4.92 -6.23
CA GLN A 7 -2.49 -6.17 -6.66
C GLN A 7 -3.58 -7.03 -7.29
N ASP A 8 -3.30 -7.63 -8.45
CA ASP A 8 -4.23 -8.57 -9.08
C ASP A 8 -4.12 -9.98 -8.48
N GLY A 9 -5.03 -10.86 -8.90
CA GLY A 9 -5.07 -12.25 -8.43
C GLY A 9 -3.82 -13.09 -8.76
N ASN A 10 -2.85 -12.56 -9.51
CA ASN A 10 -1.57 -13.20 -9.79
C ASN A 10 -0.41 -12.56 -8.99
N PHE A 11 -0.72 -11.81 -7.93
CA PHE A 11 0.23 -11.06 -7.11
C PHE A 11 1.01 -9.97 -7.87
N GLN A 12 0.54 -9.56 -9.05
CA GLN A 12 1.20 -8.54 -9.85
C GLN A 12 0.62 -7.15 -9.57
N ILE A 13 1.44 -6.12 -9.78
CA ILE A 13 0.98 -4.73 -9.68
C ILE A 13 -0.11 -4.47 -10.73
N TYR A 14 -1.19 -3.82 -10.30
CA TYR A 14 -2.32 -3.41 -11.13
C TYR A 14 -2.57 -1.90 -10.92
N PRO A 15 -2.10 -1.03 -11.84
CA PRO A 15 -2.35 0.40 -11.74
C PRO A 15 -3.84 0.72 -11.85
N LEU A 16 -4.38 1.49 -10.90
CA LEU A 16 -5.80 1.89 -10.86
C LEU A 16 -6.02 3.28 -11.45
N ALA A 17 -5.25 4.28 -10.99
CA ALA A 17 -5.41 5.66 -11.40
C ALA A 17 -4.11 6.46 -11.33
N PHE A 18 -4.05 7.52 -12.13
CA PHE A 18 -2.94 8.48 -12.20
C PHE A 18 -3.49 9.90 -12.11
N GLY A 19 -2.91 10.73 -11.24
CA GLY A 19 -3.24 12.14 -11.09
C GLY A 19 -2.06 13.03 -11.45
N ILE A 20 -2.23 13.92 -12.44
CA ILE A 20 -1.27 14.98 -12.73
C ILE A 20 -1.77 16.24 -12.01
N VAL A 21 -1.02 16.63 -10.98
CA VAL A 21 -1.36 17.70 -10.04
C VAL A 21 -0.15 18.59 -9.84
N ASP A 22 -0.37 19.81 -9.36
CA ASP A 22 0.65 20.82 -9.10
C ASP A 22 1.47 20.54 -7.82
N GLY A 23 0.94 19.75 -6.88
CA GLY A 23 1.65 19.35 -5.67
C GLY A 23 1.01 18.18 -4.92
N GLU A 24 1.70 17.70 -3.89
CA GLU A 24 1.15 16.76 -2.90
C GLU A 24 0.58 17.57 -1.73
N ASN A 25 -0.59 18.19 -1.96
CA ASN A 25 -1.29 19.05 -1.02
C ASN A 25 -2.73 18.55 -0.76
N ASP A 26 -3.40 19.16 0.22
CA ASP A 26 -4.75 18.76 0.64
C ASP A 26 -5.75 18.79 -0.54
N GLU A 27 -5.73 19.85 -1.37
CA GLU A 27 -6.63 20.00 -2.51
C GLU A 27 -6.40 18.92 -3.60
N SER A 28 -5.13 18.63 -3.90
CA SER A 28 -4.74 17.64 -4.91
C SER A 28 -5.14 16.22 -4.52
N TRP A 29 -4.95 15.85 -3.24
CA TRP A 29 -5.34 14.55 -2.73
C TRP A 29 -6.85 14.38 -2.67
N GLU A 30 -7.58 15.41 -2.20
CA GLU A 30 -9.03 15.40 -2.21
C GLU A 30 -9.59 15.26 -3.63
N TRP A 31 -9.08 16.05 -4.59
CA TRP A 31 -9.48 15.94 -5.99
C TRP A 31 -9.22 14.54 -6.55
N PHE A 32 -8.02 13.99 -6.32
CA PHE A 32 -7.63 12.68 -6.84
C PHE A 32 -8.52 11.57 -6.27
N PHE A 33 -8.78 11.59 -4.96
CA PHE A 33 -9.67 10.63 -4.32
C PHE A 33 -11.13 10.79 -4.76
N THR A 34 -11.59 12.02 -4.98
CA THR A 34 -12.94 12.28 -5.54
C THR A 34 -13.09 11.70 -6.94
N LYS A 35 -12.02 11.64 -7.74
CA LYS A 35 -12.05 10.92 -9.02
C LYS A 35 -11.96 9.41 -8.83
N LEU A 36 -11.10 8.95 -7.93
CA LEU A 36 -10.90 7.52 -7.69
C LEU A 36 -12.15 6.83 -7.12
N VAL A 37 -12.87 7.48 -6.20
CA VAL A 37 -14.07 6.91 -5.56
C VAL A 37 -15.18 6.62 -6.56
N SER A 38 -15.26 7.37 -7.66
CA SER A 38 -16.23 7.10 -8.74
C SER A 38 -16.00 5.77 -9.47
N CYS A 39 -14.83 5.15 -9.26
CA CYS A 39 -14.43 3.87 -9.87
C CYS A 39 -14.43 2.71 -8.86
N VAL A 40 -14.84 2.94 -7.60
CA VAL A 40 -14.81 1.95 -6.52
C VAL A 40 -16.19 1.86 -5.87
N SER A 41 -16.63 0.63 -5.58
CA SER A 41 -17.89 0.37 -4.87
C SER A 41 -17.67 0.38 -3.35
N ASP A 42 -18.65 0.87 -2.61
CA ASP A 42 -18.72 0.79 -1.14
C ASP A 42 -19.39 -0.50 -0.65
N GLU A 43 -19.85 -1.36 -1.55
CA GLU A 43 -20.46 -2.66 -1.23
C GLU A 43 -19.46 -3.68 -0.63
N TYR A 44 -18.16 -3.46 -0.79
CA TYR A 44 -17.11 -4.35 -0.33
C TYR A 44 -16.14 -3.65 0.64
N PRO A 45 -15.59 -4.36 1.62
CA PRO A 45 -14.52 -3.83 2.46
C PRO A 45 -13.35 -3.33 1.62
N LEU A 46 -12.93 -2.09 1.88
CA LEU A 46 -11.80 -1.46 1.20
C LEU A 46 -10.72 -1.12 2.21
N VAL A 47 -9.47 -1.46 1.89
CA VAL A 47 -8.29 -1.01 2.65
C VAL A 47 -7.43 -0.11 1.77
N ILE A 48 -7.16 1.10 2.24
CA ILE A 48 -6.24 2.04 1.59
C ILE A 48 -4.94 2.07 2.37
N VAL A 49 -3.86 1.57 1.76
CA VAL A 49 -2.51 1.62 2.35
C VAL A 49 -1.72 2.76 1.71
N SER A 50 -1.31 3.75 2.49
CA SER A 50 -0.54 4.90 2.02
C SER A 50 0.66 5.22 2.90
N ASP A 51 1.51 6.14 2.44
CA ASP A 51 2.38 6.86 3.36
C ASP A 51 1.51 7.76 4.28
N ARG A 52 2.00 8.07 5.48
CA ARG A 52 1.25 8.79 6.51
C ARG A 52 1.18 10.31 6.26
N HIS A 53 1.22 10.77 5.01
CA HIS A 53 1.13 12.18 4.74
C HIS A 53 -0.24 12.73 5.19
N SER A 54 -0.25 13.84 5.92
CA SER A 54 -1.46 14.39 6.53
C SER A 54 -2.56 14.70 5.51
N SER A 55 -2.17 15.18 4.32
CA SER A 55 -3.09 15.41 3.20
C SER A 55 -3.82 14.15 2.72
N ILE A 56 -3.14 12.99 2.74
CA ILE A 56 -3.76 11.72 2.35
C ILE A 56 -4.78 11.29 3.41
N ILE A 57 -4.41 11.40 4.69
CA ILE A 57 -5.28 11.03 5.81
C ILE A 57 -6.57 11.85 5.74
N LYS A 58 -6.47 13.18 5.63
CA LYS A 58 -7.62 14.08 5.50
C LYS A 58 -8.51 13.74 4.29
N ALA A 59 -7.89 13.49 3.13
CA ALA A 59 -8.63 13.15 1.92
C ALA A 59 -9.35 11.80 2.04
N CYS A 60 -8.71 10.79 2.66
CA CYS A 60 -9.34 9.50 2.95
C CYS A 60 -10.54 9.67 3.89
N GLU A 61 -10.38 10.35 5.01
CA GLU A 61 -11.48 10.58 5.98
C GLU A 61 -12.68 11.27 5.34
N LYS A 62 -12.43 12.20 4.40
CA LYS A 62 -13.47 12.95 3.72
C LYS A 62 -14.16 12.18 2.59
N VAL A 63 -13.39 11.46 1.77
CA VAL A 63 -13.88 10.86 0.51
C VAL A 63 -14.17 9.36 0.63
N PHE A 64 -13.46 8.66 1.52
CA PHE A 64 -13.59 7.23 1.78
C PHE A 64 -13.87 6.93 3.26
N PRO A 65 -14.92 7.52 3.88
CA PRO A 65 -15.19 7.35 5.31
C PRO A 65 -15.46 5.90 5.74
N TRP A 66 -15.80 5.01 4.79
CA TRP A 66 -16.02 3.58 5.05
C TRP A 66 -14.76 2.72 4.87
N ALA A 67 -13.71 3.26 4.24
CA ALA A 67 -12.50 2.49 3.97
C ALA A 67 -11.64 2.40 5.22
N THR A 68 -11.11 1.20 5.50
CA THR A 68 -10.10 1.04 6.54
C THR A 68 -8.78 1.63 6.05
N GLN A 69 -8.18 2.48 6.87
CA GLN A 69 -6.86 3.02 6.58
C GLN A 69 -5.76 2.05 7.03
N GLY A 70 -4.69 2.00 6.25
CA GLY A 70 -3.47 1.31 6.60
C GLY A 70 -2.26 2.17 6.35
N ILE A 71 -1.27 2.05 7.21
CA ILE A 71 0.00 2.75 7.01
C ILE A 71 0.99 1.82 6.34
N CYS A 72 1.77 2.39 5.43
CA CYS A 72 2.85 1.66 4.80
C CYS A 72 3.89 1.24 5.85
N TYR A 73 4.07 -0.07 5.98
CA TYR A 73 5.06 -0.66 6.89
C TYR A 73 6.48 -0.18 6.60
N TYR A 74 6.84 0.01 5.33
CA TYR A 74 8.18 0.54 4.97
C TYR A 74 8.41 1.94 5.57
N HIS A 75 7.44 2.84 5.43
CA HIS A 75 7.51 4.18 6.02
C HIS A 75 7.49 4.15 7.55
N LEU A 76 6.77 3.20 8.16
CA LEU A 76 6.84 2.97 9.61
C LEU A 76 8.27 2.58 10.02
N GLN A 77 8.90 1.64 9.32
CA GLN A 77 10.29 1.23 9.58
C GLN A 77 11.28 2.40 9.43
N GLU A 78 11.12 3.24 8.41
CA GLU A 78 11.98 4.42 8.24
C GLU A 78 11.87 5.37 9.44
N ASN A 79 10.66 5.62 9.93
CA ASN A 79 10.45 6.47 11.10
C ASN A 79 11.12 5.88 12.35
N ILE A 80 11.01 4.57 12.55
CA ILE A 80 11.65 3.85 13.65
C ILE A 80 13.17 3.99 13.59
N VAL A 81 13.77 3.79 12.41
CA VAL A 81 15.22 3.92 12.22
C VAL A 81 15.68 5.36 12.43
N LYS A 82 14.95 6.34 11.88
CA LYS A 82 15.32 7.77 11.95
C LYS A 82 15.23 8.30 13.39
N LYS A 83 14.10 8.07 14.07
CA LYS A 83 13.79 8.64 15.40
C LYS A 83 14.34 7.82 16.56
N TYR A 84 14.14 6.50 16.54
CA TYR A 84 14.45 5.62 17.68
C TYR A 84 15.76 4.86 17.53
N LYS A 85 16.44 5.01 16.38
CA LYS A 85 17.65 4.23 16.01
C LYS A 85 17.42 2.71 16.12
N GLY A 86 16.15 2.27 16.01
CA GLY A 86 15.69 0.91 16.28
C GLY A 86 15.94 -0.10 15.16
N LYS A 87 17.00 0.08 14.35
CA LYS A 87 17.28 -0.81 13.19
C LYS A 87 17.40 -2.28 13.61
N HIS A 88 18.01 -2.53 14.77
CA HIS A 88 18.20 -3.87 15.33
C HIS A 88 16.90 -4.48 15.88
N LEU A 89 15.84 -3.68 16.11
CA LEU A 89 14.54 -4.13 16.61
C LEU A 89 13.52 -4.37 15.48
N LEU A 90 13.85 -4.02 14.23
CA LEU A 90 12.92 -4.14 13.11
C LEU A 90 12.41 -5.57 12.88
N TYR A 91 13.15 -6.60 13.30
CA TYR A 91 12.69 -7.98 13.20
C TYR A 91 11.53 -8.26 14.17
N LEU A 92 11.56 -7.70 15.39
CA LEU A 92 10.45 -7.78 16.35
C LEU A 92 9.24 -6.99 15.85
N VAL A 93 9.48 -5.76 15.37
CA VAL A 93 8.41 -4.93 14.78
C VAL A 93 7.79 -5.61 13.57
N LYS A 94 8.59 -6.31 12.76
CA LYS A 94 8.08 -7.16 11.66
C LYS A 94 7.26 -8.33 12.22
N GLY A 95 7.74 -8.98 13.27
CA GLY A 95 7.00 -10.01 13.99
C GLY A 95 5.61 -9.54 14.39
N ALA A 96 5.53 -8.44 15.15
CA ALA A 96 4.27 -7.82 15.57
C ALA A 96 3.40 -7.44 14.36
N ALA A 97 3.96 -6.75 13.37
CA ALA A 97 3.20 -6.29 12.21
C ALA A 97 2.62 -7.45 11.38
N TYR A 98 3.26 -8.62 11.42
CA TYR A 98 2.89 -9.82 10.66
C TYR A 98 2.24 -10.93 11.47
N ALA A 99 2.11 -10.76 12.77
CA ALA A 99 1.45 -11.71 13.65
C ALA A 99 0.04 -12.07 13.14
N HIS A 100 -0.26 -13.37 13.18
CA HIS A 100 -1.56 -13.91 12.81
C HIS A 100 -2.48 -14.12 14.03
N THR A 101 -1.90 -14.09 15.22
CA THR A 101 -2.61 -14.28 16.49
C THR A 101 -2.28 -13.12 17.43
N LEU A 102 -3.22 -12.82 18.33
CA LEU A 102 -2.99 -11.81 19.38
C LEU A 102 -1.83 -12.24 20.28
N TYR A 103 -1.74 -13.54 20.59
CA TYR A 103 -0.64 -14.10 21.36
C TYR A 103 0.74 -13.80 20.76
N ASP A 104 0.93 -14.03 19.45
CA ASP A 104 2.21 -13.71 18.79
C ASP A 104 2.47 -12.21 18.77
N PHE A 105 1.43 -11.40 18.55
CA PHE A 105 1.53 -9.95 18.56
C PHE A 105 1.99 -9.43 19.92
N ASP A 106 1.29 -9.81 20.99
CA ASP A 106 1.57 -9.41 22.37
C ASP A 106 2.99 -9.83 22.76
N ARG A 107 3.41 -11.06 22.43
CA ARG A 107 4.79 -11.52 22.66
C ARG A 107 5.82 -10.60 22.01
N TYR A 108 5.61 -10.23 20.74
CA TYR A 108 6.54 -9.32 20.07
C TYR A 108 6.52 -7.91 20.66
N MET A 109 5.35 -7.40 21.06
CA MET A 109 5.23 -6.09 21.72
C MET A 109 5.92 -6.08 23.10
N ASP A 110 5.79 -7.13 23.89
CA ASP A 110 6.48 -7.29 25.18
C ASP A 110 8.01 -7.32 25.02
N GLU A 111 8.49 -8.02 23.99
CA GLU A 111 9.93 -8.03 23.65
C GLU A 111 10.42 -6.64 23.20
N ILE A 112 9.62 -5.91 22.42
CA ILE A 112 9.94 -4.52 22.03
C ILE A 112 9.96 -3.61 23.26
N GLN A 113 8.95 -3.68 24.12
CA GLN A 113 8.85 -2.89 25.35
C GLN A 113 10.04 -3.13 26.27
N SER A 114 10.46 -4.38 26.41
CA SER A 114 11.63 -4.77 27.22
C SER A 114 12.94 -4.23 26.65
N ALA A 115 13.06 -4.13 25.32
CA ALA A 115 14.26 -3.63 24.66
C ALA A 115 14.29 -2.10 24.53
N ASN A 116 13.13 -1.47 24.33
CA ASN A 116 12.98 -0.03 24.13
C ASN A 116 11.51 0.39 24.38
N SER A 117 11.24 0.88 25.59
CA SER A 117 9.92 1.35 26.02
C SER A 117 9.38 2.47 25.13
N ASP A 118 10.21 3.44 24.75
CA ASP A 118 9.79 4.61 23.97
C ASP A 118 9.34 4.19 22.55
N LEU A 119 9.95 3.14 22.01
CA LEU A 119 9.56 2.57 20.72
C LEU A 119 8.22 1.81 20.82
N ALA A 120 8.00 1.07 21.90
CA ALA A 120 6.73 0.37 22.12
C ALA A 120 5.58 1.38 22.31
N GLU A 121 5.77 2.41 23.15
CA GLU A 121 4.80 3.51 23.32
C GLU A 121 4.49 4.18 21.97
N TYR A 122 5.52 4.47 21.16
CA TYR A 122 5.31 5.00 19.82
C TYR A 122 4.47 4.09 18.92
N LEU A 123 4.70 2.78 18.96
CA LEU A 123 3.96 1.83 18.12
C LEU A 123 2.49 1.73 18.52
N GLU A 124 2.18 1.90 19.80
CA GLU A 124 0.81 2.01 20.32
C GLU A 124 0.16 3.34 19.91
N ASP A 125 0.88 4.46 20.06
CA ASP A 125 0.43 5.81 19.67
C ASP A 125 0.15 5.96 18.17
N VAL A 126 0.82 5.14 17.34
CA VAL A 126 0.58 5.10 15.89
C VAL A 126 -0.77 4.46 15.54
N ASP A 127 -1.46 3.87 16.52
CA ASP A 127 -2.63 2.99 16.39
C ASP A 127 -2.27 1.63 15.75
N VAL A 128 -2.34 0.59 16.58
CA VAL A 128 -2.03 -0.80 16.20
C VAL A 128 -2.90 -1.33 15.06
N SER A 129 -4.13 -0.84 14.91
CA SER A 129 -5.05 -1.25 13.83
C SER A 129 -4.56 -0.78 12.45
N LEU A 130 -3.76 0.28 12.40
CA LEU A 130 -3.26 0.86 11.17
C LEU A 130 -2.07 0.09 10.58
N TRP A 131 -1.28 -0.64 11.38
CA TRP A 131 -0.06 -1.29 10.90
C TRP A 131 0.04 -2.79 11.18
N SER A 132 -0.62 -3.29 12.23
CA SER A 132 -0.61 -4.71 12.54
C SER A 132 -1.64 -5.46 11.70
N ARG A 133 -1.36 -6.73 11.41
CA ARG A 133 -2.31 -7.59 10.70
C ARG A 133 -3.48 -7.98 11.60
N VAL A 134 -3.18 -8.44 12.81
CA VAL A 134 -4.18 -9.06 13.69
C VAL A 134 -5.20 -8.06 14.23
N HIS A 135 -4.84 -6.76 14.34
CA HIS A 135 -5.78 -5.71 14.74
C HIS A 135 -6.40 -4.94 13.56
N CYS A 136 -6.02 -5.23 12.31
CA CYS A 136 -6.63 -4.56 11.17
C CYS A 136 -8.08 -5.04 10.98
N GLN A 137 -9.02 -4.10 10.97
CA GLN A 137 -10.45 -4.41 10.82
C GLN A 137 -10.87 -4.73 9.37
N GLY A 138 -10.05 -4.34 8.38
CA GLY A 138 -10.34 -4.53 6.97
C GLY A 138 -9.54 -5.68 6.33
N ASP A 139 -9.98 -6.08 5.14
CA ASP A 139 -9.36 -7.15 4.34
C ASP A 139 -8.06 -6.68 3.66
N ARG A 140 -7.04 -6.42 4.47
CA ARG A 140 -5.72 -5.94 4.01
C ARG A 140 -4.96 -7.02 3.20
N HIS A 141 -5.37 -8.29 3.32
CA HIS A 141 -4.72 -9.45 2.73
C HIS A 141 -3.19 -9.44 2.98
N ASN A 142 -2.38 -9.45 1.93
CA ASN A 142 -0.92 -9.42 1.96
C ASN A 142 -0.32 -8.02 1.71
N LEU A 143 -1.15 -7.00 1.45
CA LEU A 143 -0.69 -5.64 1.13
C LEU A 143 -0.37 -4.86 2.40
N LYS A 144 0.92 -4.64 2.68
CA LYS A 144 1.36 -3.87 3.87
C LYS A 144 2.23 -2.67 3.54
N THR A 145 2.52 -2.44 2.27
CA THR A 145 3.37 -1.34 1.84
C THR A 145 2.77 -0.64 0.64
N SER A 146 3.06 0.65 0.51
CA SER A 146 2.81 1.46 -0.68
C SER A 146 3.80 1.19 -1.82
N ASN A 147 4.67 0.17 -1.69
CA ASN A 147 5.73 -0.15 -2.65
C ASN A 147 5.20 -0.33 -4.09
N ILE A 148 3.97 -0.83 -4.26
CA ILE A 148 3.38 -0.99 -5.60
C ILE A 148 3.14 0.36 -6.28
N ALA A 149 2.64 1.36 -5.55
CA ALA A 149 2.43 2.71 -6.05
C ALA A 149 3.78 3.43 -6.23
N GLU A 150 4.72 3.27 -5.29
CA GLU A 150 6.08 3.80 -5.40
C GLU A 150 6.85 3.22 -6.59
N SER A 151 6.68 1.93 -6.88
CA SER A 151 7.32 1.28 -8.04
C SER A 151 6.81 1.88 -9.35
N ILE A 152 5.51 2.15 -9.45
CA ILE A 152 4.94 2.84 -10.61
C ILE A 152 5.50 4.28 -10.70
N ASN A 153 5.48 5.01 -9.58
CA ASN A 153 6.06 6.37 -9.51
C ASN A 153 7.53 6.41 -9.93
N SER A 154 8.30 5.39 -9.56
CA SER A 154 9.69 5.21 -9.96
C SER A 154 9.83 4.90 -11.46
N ALA A 155 9.01 3.98 -11.99
CA ALA A 155 9.00 3.62 -13.42
C ALA A 155 8.63 4.81 -14.33
N LEU A 156 7.84 5.75 -13.82
CA LEU A 156 7.43 6.98 -14.51
C LEU A 156 8.37 8.17 -14.25
N LYS A 157 9.36 8.03 -13.35
CA LYS A 157 10.24 9.14 -12.92
C LYS A 157 10.90 9.88 -14.08
N ARG A 158 11.36 9.14 -15.09
CA ARG A 158 12.00 9.72 -16.29
C ARG A 158 11.06 10.58 -17.12
N ALA A 159 9.78 10.22 -17.23
CA ALA A 159 8.81 10.94 -18.04
C ALA A 159 8.30 12.22 -17.36
N ARG A 160 8.40 12.32 -16.03
CA ARG A 160 7.92 13.48 -15.25
C ARG A 160 8.66 14.79 -15.55
N GLY A 161 9.88 14.73 -16.10
CA GLY A 161 10.65 15.91 -16.49
C GLY A 161 10.31 16.47 -17.88
N PHE A 162 9.41 15.83 -18.60
CA PHE A 162 8.99 16.21 -19.96
C PHE A 162 7.59 16.84 -19.95
N PRO A 163 7.14 17.46 -21.06
CA PRO A 163 5.80 18.00 -21.16
C PRO A 163 4.71 16.97 -20.81
N ILE A 164 3.57 17.45 -20.29
CA ILE A 164 2.45 16.59 -19.86
C ILE A 164 2.02 15.62 -20.97
N GLN A 165 1.99 16.07 -22.23
CA GLN A 165 1.67 15.23 -23.38
C GLN A 165 2.60 14.02 -23.49
N PHE A 166 3.91 14.20 -23.29
CA PHE A 166 4.89 13.11 -23.30
C PHE A 166 4.67 12.16 -22.12
N LEU A 167 4.37 12.67 -20.93
CA LEU A 167 4.07 11.85 -19.76
C LEU A 167 2.84 10.96 -20.00
N LEU A 168 1.78 11.51 -20.57
CA LEU A 168 0.55 10.77 -20.88
C LEU A 168 0.82 9.68 -21.93
N GLU A 169 1.55 10.01 -22.99
CA GLU A 169 1.93 9.03 -24.02
C GLU A 169 2.79 7.91 -23.42
N PHE A 170 3.76 8.25 -22.58
CA PHE A 170 4.62 7.29 -21.90
C PHE A 170 3.85 6.35 -20.98
N ILE A 171 2.86 6.86 -20.24
CA ILE A 171 1.95 6.04 -19.42
C ILE A 171 1.14 5.11 -20.33
N ARG A 172 0.53 5.65 -21.40
CA ARG A 172 -0.27 4.87 -22.36
C ARG A 172 0.52 3.73 -22.96
N GLU A 173 1.73 3.98 -23.49
CA GLU A 173 2.57 2.96 -24.08
C GLU A 173 3.03 1.89 -23.08
N LYS A 174 3.35 2.29 -21.84
CA LYS A 174 3.73 1.34 -20.79
C LYS A 174 2.57 0.44 -20.41
N LEU A 175 1.41 1.02 -20.12
CA LEU A 175 0.21 0.26 -19.78
C LEU A 175 -0.22 -0.63 -20.94
N GLY A 176 -0.18 -0.13 -22.18
CA GLY A 176 -0.50 -0.90 -23.38
C GLY A 176 0.36 -2.16 -23.50
N ARG A 177 1.69 -2.05 -23.39
CA ARG A 177 2.59 -3.22 -23.40
C ARG A 177 2.34 -4.16 -22.23
N TRP A 178 2.09 -3.61 -21.04
CA TRP A 178 1.86 -4.40 -19.84
C TRP A 178 0.58 -5.23 -19.95
N TYR A 179 -0.54 -4.61 -20.31
CA TYR A 179 -1.82 -5.29 -20.46
C TYR A 179 -1.85 -6.22 -21.66
N TRP A 180 -1.13 -5.91 -22.75
CA TRP A 180 -0.93 -6.85 -23.84
C TRP A 180 -0.29 -8.15 -23.37
N LYS A 181 0.80 -8.04 -22.58
CA LYS A 181 1.45 -9.22 -21.99
C LYS A 181 0.53 -9.96 -21.03
N LYS A 182 -0.13 -9.26 -20.10
CA LYS A 182 -1.06 -9.89 -19.14
C LYS A 182 -2.21 -10.62 -19.85
N ARG A 183 -2.74 -10.06 -20.94
CA ARG A 183 -3.75 -10.72 -21.76
C ARG A 183 -3.22 -12.02 -22.37
N GLY A 184 -2.01 -12.00 -22.93
CA GLY A 184 -1.36 -13.21 -23.45
C GLY A 184 -1.15 -14.27 -22.37
N ASP A 185 -0.66 -13.86 -21.19
CA ASP A 185 -0.46 -14.75 -20.05
C ASP A 185 -1.80 -15.36 -19.58
N ALA A 186 -2.86 -14.55 -19.48
CA ALA A 186 -4.20 -15.02 -19.09
C ALA A 186 -4.79 -16.02 -20.10
N LEU A 187 -4.61 -15.78 -21.40
CA LEU A 187 -5.05 -16.71 -22.46
C LEU A 187 -4.28 -18.02 -22.48
N SER A 188 -3.11 -18.08 -21.83
CA SER A 188 -2.29 -19.29 -21.71
C SER A 188 -2.57 -20.10 -20.45
N LEU A 189 -3.49 -19.64 -19.58
CA LEU A 189 -3.88 -20.40 -18.38
C LEU A 189 -4.64 -21.66 -18.78
N THR A 190 -4.29 -22.78 -18.14
CA THR A 190 -4.94 -24.09 -18.35
C THR A 190 -6.01 -24.38 -17.30
N THR A 191 -6.11 -23.55 -16.26
CA THR A 191 -7.11 -23.66 -15.20
C THR A 191 -7.82 -22.33 -14.99
N GLN A 192 -8.81 -22.30 -14.08
CA GLN A 192 -9.48 -21.07 -13.68
C GLN A 192 -8.64 -20.19 -12.73
N ASN A 193 -7.55 -20.72 -12.20
CA ASN A 193 -6.68 -20.00 -11.26
C ASN A 193 -5.55 -19.27 -11.99
N SER A 194 -5.10 -18.16 -11.41
CA SER A 194 -3.84 -17.54 -11.83
C SER A 194 -2.66 -18.45 -11.47
N ARG A 195 -1.55 -18.34 -12.21
CA ARG A 195 -0.34 -19.14 -11.93
C ARG A 195 0.20 -18.91 -10.50
N GLY A 196 0.07 -17.69 -9.98
CA GLY A 196 0.46 -17.35 -8.62
C GLY A 196 -0.38 -18.09 -7.58
N VAL A 197 -1.69 -18.22 -7.81
CA VAL A 197 -2.57 -19.00 -6.94
C VAL A 197 -2.26 -20.50 -7.06
N GLU A 198 -2.07 -21.01 -8.28
CA GLU A 198 -1.67 -22.42 -8.49
C GLU A 198 -0.38 -22.76 -7.74
N HIS A 199 0.61 -21.85 -7.76
CA HIS A 199 1.85 -22.02 -7.02
C HIS A 199 1.63 -22.10 -5.50
N LEU A 200 0.69 -21.34 -4.94
CA LEU A 200 0.37 -21.41 -3.51
C LEU A 200 -0.37 -22.69 -3.14
N LEU A 201 -1.19 -23.23 -4.06
CA LEU A 201 -1.94 -24.46 -3.83
C LEU A 201 -1.12 -25.74 -4.05
N ALA A 202 0.03 -25.62 -4.72
CA ALA A 202 0.94 -26.74 -4.98
C ALA A 202 1.89 -27.06 -3.81
N VAL A 203 1.87 -26.25 -2.75
CA VAL A 203 2.68 -26.39 -1.52
C VAL A 203 1.82 -26.95 -0.40
#